data_AF-A0A6G3UCD3-F1
#
_entry.id   AF-A0A6G3UCD3-F1
#
_cell.length_a   1.000
_cell.length_b   1.000
_cell.length_c   1.000
_cell.angle_alpha   90.00
_cell.angle_beta   90.00
_cell.angle_gamma   90.00
#
_symmetry.space_group_name_H-M   'P 1'
#
loop_
_entity.id
_entity.type
_entity.pdbx_description
1 polymer ?
#
loop_
_entity_poly.entity_id
_entity_poly.type
_entity_poly.pdbx_seq_one_letter_code
_entity_poly.pdbx_strand_id
1 'polypeptide(L)'
;EAHQALGDPDGRWGSGDPVPRRFTAARLTELAEGTGLRIAAVHGVRVFADLVPGALVDTEPGALDALLKLEAAAAELAAFHSVATQLHVLGEAGEAPGTAGD
;
A
#
# COMPACT_ATOMS: atom_id res chain seq x y z
N GLU A 1 -18.69 0.24 14.62
CA GLU A 1 -17.80 0.69 13.54
C GLU A 1 -16.51 -0.12 13.49
N ALA A 2 -15.57 -0.02 14.44
CA ALA A 2 -14.29 -0.77 14.39
C ALA A 2 -14.46 -2.31 14.31
N HIS A 3 -15.30 -2.90 15.16
CA HIS A 3 -15.58 -4.34 15.12
C HIS A 3 -16.25 -4.78 13.80
N GLN A 4 -17.05 -3.90 13.18
CA GLN A 4 -17.68 -4.20 11.89
C GLN A 4 -16.65 -4.26 10.78
N ALA A 5 -15.70 -3.32 10.75
CA ALA A 5 -14.61 -3.34 9.77
C ALA A 5 -13.74 -4.61 9.84
N LEU A 6 -13.61 -5.22 11.02
CA LEU A 6 -12.85 -6.47 11.17
C LEU A 6 -13.58 -7.69 10.57
N GLY A 7 -14.91 -7.67 10.52
CA GLY A 7 -15.73 -8.78 10.02
C GLY A 7 -16.28 -8.58 8.61
N ASP A 8 -16.31 -7.35 8.10
CA ASP A 8 -16.78 -7.06 6.74
C ASP A 8 -15.71 -7.50 5.73
N PRO A 9 -16.07 -8.32 4.71
CA PRO A 9 -15.10 -8.85 3.76
C PRO A 9 -14.43 -7.76 2.92
N ASP A 10 -15.03 -6.58 2.79
CA ASP A 10 -14.44 -5.41 2.11
C ASP A 10 -13.85 -4.39 3.09
N GLY A 11 -13.84 -4.71 4.39
CA GLY A 11 -13.26 -3.89 5.44
C GLY A 11 -14.03 -2.61 5.71
N ARG A 12 -15.33 -2.55 5.36
CA ARG A 12 -16.18 -1.37 5.63
C ARG A 12 -16.63 -1.31 7.07
N TRP A 13 -16.68 -0.11 7.65
CA TRP A 13 -17.17 0.08 9.03
C TRP A 13 -18.67 0.43 9.15
N GLY A 14 -19.40 0.56 8.03
CA GLY A 14 -20.82 0.89 8.00
C GLY A 14 -21.28 1.57 6.70
N SER A 15 -22.56 1.95 6.60
CA SER A 15 -23.14 2.64 5.43
C SER A 15 -22.60 4.04 5.18
N GLY A 16 -22.03 4.66 6.22
CA GLY A 16 -21.35 5.96 6.13
C GLY A 16 -19.85 5.87 5.82
N ASP A 17 -19.32 4.68 5.49
CA ASP A 17 -17.91 4.54 5.13
C ASP A 17 -17.60 5.25 3.80
N PRO A 18 -16.71 6.27 3.80
CA PRO A 18 -16.37 6.96 2.56
C PRO A 18 -15.53 6.09 1.63
N VAL A 19 -14.95 4.99 2.13
CA VAL A 19 -14.08 4.11 1.36
C VAL A 19 -14.87 2.87 0.94
N PRO A 20 -14.96 2.55 -0.36
CA PRO A 20 -15.76 1.42 -0.82
C PRO A 20 -15.19 0.07 -0.39
N ARG A 21 -13.86 -0.02 -0.21
CA ARG A 21 -13.13 -1.23 0.18
C ARG A 21 -11.73 -0.92 0.71
N ARG A 22 -11.26 -1.71 1.67
CA ARG A 22 -9.87 -1.76 2.14
C ARG A 22 -9.20 -3.04 1.65
N PHE A 23 -7.91 -3.00 1.37
CA PHE A 23 -7.16 -4.12 0.81
C PHE A 23 -6.01 -4.55 1.72
N THR A 24 -5.80 -5.87 1.77
CA THR A 24 -4.51 -6.45 2.19
C THR A 24 -3.58 -6.49 0.99
N ALA A 25 -2.26 -6.62 1.23
CA ALA A 25 -1.28 -6.79 0.15
C ALA A 25 -1.61 -8.00 -0.73
N ALA A 26 -1.97 -9.14 -0.14
CA ALA A 26 -2.37 -10.34 -0.87
C ALA A 26 -3.59 -10.09 -1.77
N ARG A 27 -4.68 -9.51 -1.21
CA ARG A 27 -5.91 -9.28 -1.97
C ARG A 27 -5.74 -8.26 -3.09
N LEU A 28 -4.91 -7.24 -2.88
CA LEU A 28 -4.61 -6.24 -3.92
C LEU A 28 -3.77 -6.87 -5.05
N THR A 29 -2.79 -7.70 -4.69
CA THR A 29 -1.96 -8.47 -5.64
C THR A 29 -2.82 -9.39 -6.49
N GLU A 30 -3.67 -10.20 -5.87
CA GLU A 30 -4.59 -11.13 -6.57
C GLU A 30 -5.53 -10.40 -7.54
N LEU A 31 -6.06 -9.24 -7.15
CA LEU A 31 -6.92 -8.43 -8.02
C LEU A 31 -6.16 -7.91 -9.24
N ALA A 32 -4.94 -7.40 -9.04
CA ALA A 32 -4.12 -6.90 -10.13
C ALA A 32 -3.68 -8.04 -11.08
N GLU A 33 -3.27 -9.19 -10.55
CA GLU A 33 -2.95 -10.38 -11.34
C GLU A 33 -4.16 -10.90 -12.13
N GLY A 34 -5.35 -10.85 -11.54
CA GLY A 34 -6.60 -11.21 -12.21
C GLY A 34 -6.93 -10.35 -13.44
N THR A 35 -6.26 -9.21 -13.63
CA THR A 35 -6.36 -8.38 -14.84
C THR A 35 -5.35 -8.73 -15.94
N GLY A 36 -4.45 -9.70 -15.69
CA GLY A 36 -3.38 -10.07 -16.62
C GLY A 36 -2.07 -9.30 -16.41
N LEU A 37 -1.95 -8.50 -15.35
CA LEU A 37 -0.71 -7.85 -14.97
C LEU A 37 0.22 -8.84 -14.25
N ARG A 38 1.52 -8.78 -14.52
CA ARG A 38 2.52 -9.40 -13.65
C ARG A 38 2.93 -8.40 -12.58
N ILE A 39 2.90 -8.79 -11.32
CA ILE A 39 3.30 -7.90 -10.23
C ILE A 39 4.82 -7.84 -10.15
N ALA A 40 5.37 -6.65 -10.35
CA ALA A 40 6.79 -6.39 -10.28
C ALA A 40 7.23 -6.02 -8.86
N ALA A 41 6.38 -5.28 -8.12
CA ALA A 41 6.67 -4.88 -6.75
C ALA A 41 5.40 -4.54 -5.96
N VAL A 42 5.48 -4.68 -4.64
CA VAL A 42 4.51 -4.17 -3.67
C VAL A 42 5.26 -3.37 -2.63
N HIS A 43 4.82 -2.15 -2.38
CA HIS A 43 5.45 -1.25 -1.41
C HIS A 43 4.46 -0.81 -0.33
N GLY A 44 4.92 -0.78 0.91
CA GLY A 44 4.27 -0.03 1.99
C GLY A 44 4.49 1.47 1.82
N VAL A 45 3.44 2.27 2.00
CA VAL A 45 3.52 3.73 1.93
C VAL A 45 3.04 4.32 3.26
N ARG A 46 3.82 5.27 3.80
CA ARG A 46 3.60 5.90 5.12
C ARG A 46 3.53 4.86 6.23
N VAL A 47 4.60 4.08 6.37
CA VAL A 47 4.73 3.05 7.41
C VAL A 47 4.86 3.68 8.80
N PHE A 48 5.59 4.79 8.90
CA PHE A 48 5.92 5.46 10.16
C PHE A 48 5.39 6.89 10.24
N ALA A 49 5.19 7.57 9.11
CA ALA A 49 4.80 8.97 9.04
C ALA A 49 3.52 9.29 9.85
N ASP A 50 2.63 8.31 9.99
CA ASP A 50 1.35 8.46 10.69
C ASP A 50 1.44 8.03 12.16
N LEU A 51 2.53 7.37 12.54
CA LEU A 51 2.81 6.87 13.88
C LEU A 51 3.78 7.78 14.64
N VAL A 52 4.61 8.54 13.93
CA VAL A 52 5.58 9.46 14.52
C VAL A 52 4.90 10.79 14.86
N PRO A 53 4.98 11.29 16.11
CA PRO A 53 4.49 12.61 16.47
C PRO A 53 5.13 13.71 15.62
N GLY A 54 4.31 14.54 14.95
CA GLY A 54 4.79 15.61 14.08
C GLY A 54 5.76 16.58 14.75
N ALA A 55 5.52 16.89 16.04
CA ALA A 55 6.39 17.76 16.82
C ALA A 55 7.86 17.27 16.87
N LEU A 56 8.11 15.95 16.87
CA LEU A 56 9.48 15.42 16.85
C LEU A 56 10.17 15.64 15.51
N VAL A 57 9.41 15.64 14.40
CA VAL A 57 9.94 15.88 13.06
C VAL A 57 10.23 17.38 12.87
N ASP A 58 9.39 18.23 13.46
CA ASP A 58 9.47 19.69 13.31
C ASP A 58 10.59 20.33 14.15
N THR A 59 10.96 19.74 15.31
CA THR A 59 11.93 20.34 16.23
C THR A 59 13.35 19.83 16.05
N GLU A 60 13.53 18.61 15.56
CA GLU A 60 14.84 17.96 15.47
C GLU A 60 15.47 18.17 14.09
N PRO A 61 16.64 18.83 13.99
CA PRO A 61 17.32 19.05 12.71
C PRO A 61 17.59 17.73 11.98
N GLY A 62 17.13 17.63 10.73
CA GLY A 62 17.34 16.45 9.87
C GLY A 62 16.41 15.26 10.17
N ALA A 63 15.48 15.37 11.11
CA ALA A 63 14.54 14.30 11.43
C ALA A 63 13.64 13.93 10.24
N LEU A 64 13.24 14.90 9.42
CA LEU A 64 12.48 14.65 8.20
C LEU A 64 13.27 13.76 7.22
N ASP A 65 14.54 14.08 6.97
CA ASP A 65 15.39 13.28 6.07
C ASP A 65 15.63 11.87 6.62
N ALA A 66 15.79 11.74 7.93
CA ALA A 66 15.92 10.45 8.60
C ALA A 66 14.64 9.61 8.46
N LEU A 67 13.47 10.23 8.65
CA LEU A 67 12.17 9.59 8.47
C LEU A 67 11.97 9.14 7.02
N LEU A 68 12.32 9.97 6.03
CA LEU A 68 12.23 9.62 4.61
C LEU A 68 13.12 8.42 4.26
N LYS A 69 14.34 8.36 4.80
CA LYS A 69 15.24 7.20 4.60
C LYS A 69 14.68 5.93 5.23
N LEU A 70 14.10 6.04 6.43
CA LEU A 70 13.46 4.93 7.12
C LEU A 70 12.23 4.43 6.33
N GLU A 71 11.40 5.34 5.85
CA GLU A 71 10.23 5.03 5.02
C GLU A 71 10.63 4.31 3.73
N ALA A 72 11.64 4.82 3.02
CA ALA A 72 12.14 4.17 1.80
C ALA A 72 12.64 2.75 2.06
N ALA A 73 13.40 2.54 3.15
CA ALA A 73 13.88 1.22 3.51
C ALA A 73 12.75 0.26 3.94
N ALA A 74 11.74 0.76 4.65
CA ALA A 74 10.62 -0.05 5.10
C ALA A 74 9.61 -0.37 3.98
N ALA A 75 9.51 0.50 2.97
CA ALA A 75 8.59 0.36 1.85
C ALA A 75 8.79 -0.97 1.11
N GLU A 76 10.03 -1.47 0.97
CA GLU A 76 10.35 -2.72 0.26
C GLU A 76 10.16 -3.98 1.12
N LEU A 77 9.94 -3.83 2.42
CA LEU A 77 9.91 -4.94 3.36
C LEU A 77 8.48 -5.41 3.62
N ALA A 78 8.15 -6.60 3.12
CA ALA A 78 6.82 -7.20 3.25
C ALA A 78 6.28 -7.28 4.69
N ALA A 79 7.18 -7.38 5.68
CA ALA A 79 6.83 -7.38 7.10
C ALA A 79 6.13 -6.09 7.58
N PHE A 80 6.30 -4.97 6.87
CA PHE A 80 5.68 -3.68 7.22
C PHE A 80 4.40 -3.38 6.44
N HIS A 81 4.02 -4.19 5.44
CA HIS A 81 2.82 -3.93 4.62
C HIS A 81 1.52 -3.87 5.43
N SER A 82 1.41 -4.64 6.52
CA SER A 82 0.19 -4.67 7.34
C SER A 82 0.00 -3.43 8.22
N VAL A 83 1.06 -2.66 8.46
CA VAL A 83 1.01 -1.43 9.27
C VAL A 83 1.11 -0.16 8.42
N ALA A 84 1.44 -0.30 7.13
CA ALA A 84 1.43 0.81 6.19
C ALA A 84 0.01 1.37 6.04
N THR A 85 -0.13 2.70 6.09
CA THR A 85 -1.43 3.35 5.86
C THR A 85 -1.93 3.12 4.43
N GLN A 86 -1.01 2.92 3.48
CA GLN A 86 -1.32 2.71 2.07
C GLN A 86 -0.41 1.61 1.47
N LEU A 87 -0.87 1.00 0.39
CA LEU A 87 -0.11 0.04 -0.40
C LEU A 87 0.01 0.54 -1.84
N HIS A 88 1.21 0.43 -2.41
CA HIS A 88 1.48 0.72 -3.82
C HIS A 88 1.91 -0.56 -4.53
N VAL A 89 1.14 -0.99 -5.52
CA VAL A 89 1.43 -2.18 -6.33
C VAL A 89 1.81 -1.75 -7.73
N LEU A 90 2.99 -2.20 -8.18
CA LEU A 90 3.47 -1.99 -9.53
C LEU A 90 3.24 -3.26 -10.34
N GLY A 91 2.43 -3.15 -11.39
CA GLY A 91 2.16 -4.22 -12.34
C GLY A 91 2.71 -3.89 -13.72
N GLU A 92 3.29 -4.89 -14.39
CA GLU A 92 3.72 -4.83 -15.78
C GLU A 92 2.67 -5.54 -16.65
N ALA A 93 2.17 -4.85 -17.67
CA ALA A 93 1.43 -5.52 -18.73
C ALA A 93 2.41 -6.43 -19.48
N GLY A 94 2.00 -7.68 -19.75
CA GLY A 94 2.74 -8.51 -20.69
C GLY A 94 2.91 -7.76 -22.01
N GLU A 95 4.01 -8.02 -22.72
CA GLU A 95 4.16 -7.55 -24.10
C GLU A 95 2.93 -8.06 -24.86
N ALA A 96 2.09 -7.14 -25.36
CA ALA A 96 0.99 -7.53 -26.22
C ALA A 96 1.61 -8.40 -27.33
N PRO A 97 1.09 -9.62 -27.62
CA PRO A 97 1.63 -10.41 -28.70
C PRO A 97 1.64 -9.51 -29.92
N GLY A 98 2.85 -9.15 -30.37
CA GLY A 98 3.02 -8.22 -31.45
C GLY A 98 2.16 -8.70 -32.60
N THR A 99 1.45 -7.78 -33.23
CA THR A 99 1.03 -7.96 -34.62
C THR A 99 2.30 -8.13 -35.45
N ALA A 100 2.91 -9.32 -35.38
CA ALA A 100 3.88 -9.79 -36.33
C ALA A 100 3.11 -9.84 -37.63
N GLY A 101 3.32 -8.82 -38.44
CA GLY A 101 2.79 -8.76 -39.78
C GLY A 101 3.30 -9.96 -40.56
N ASP A 102 2.36 -10.66 -41.16
CA ASP A 102 2.49 -11.33 -42.46
C ASP A 102 1.12 -11.24 -43.16
#